data_AF-F6PH72-F1
#
_entry.id   AF-F6PH72-F1
#
_cell.length_a   1.000
_cell.length_b   1.000
_cell.length_c   1.000
_cell.angle_alpha   90.00
_cell.angle_beta   90.00
_cell.angle_gamma   90.00
#
_symmetry.space_group_name_H-M   'P 1'
#
loop_
_entity.id
_entity.type
_entity.pdbx_description
1 polymer ?
#
loop_
_entity_poly.entity_id
_entity_poly.type
_entity_poly.pdbx_seq_one_letter_code
_entity_poly.pdbx_strand_id
1 'polypeptide(L)'
;MKHEEVQKRVEESITQLRTVTDAFLTAILGSIEEIPYGLRYIAKCLQNLLKNKFPDTPEDEVLKMVGNLIYYRYMNPAIVAPDGFDVIDVSAGSAGPNNDQRRNLGSIAKVLQFASTGKTFAGDMEHLRSINEYLMQAYERFKKYFAAVCDVPEPEEKYNIDEYSDAVLLVKPVIFISLKEILDTHKLLLEHEDEVASDASDPIHEMLEELGEVPDIASLIGTNMLKSPRKGEPGGVQPTEEQRTELLKTEISLTLASKVEIKEDDESDIKNLILRTKRMVIDIIRIQVGENLTEVLNTPATDDQEDLHMKNIEKLEQEKKKREGDKEDKESMLRTRSLLNENKLPLEDMKRRVVRNLKKLEEHGIVKSEDHYQTIVNMIARDIRNQRRYRQRRKQELAKLKQNNDRLDQKSKFFEEQSDYYNQYIKSCLASLANKSKKAQKKKKRKVANIKYTASELHRKKVLLEIEGLETGQFRNVMFEIGQTEEDVGKFEVSAKLLGVSMEKVTLVFQDLLQLQYEGVSVMKMFDGRAKINVNLLIFLLNKKFFGK
;
A
#
# COMPACT_ATOMS: atom_id res chain seq x y z
N MET A 1 -33.51 -3.26 -49.74
CA MET A 1 -34.66 -3.49 -48.84
C MET A 1 -35.93 -3.11 -49.58
N LYS A 2 -36.77 -4.06 -50.03
CA LYS A 2 -37.93 -3.79 -50.92
C LYS A 2 -39.30 -3.73 -50.22
N HIS A 3 -39.39 -4.18 -48.97
CA HIS A 3 -40.64 -4.21 -48.19
C HIS A 3 -40.70 -3.04 -47.20
N GLU A 4 -41.77 -2.24 -47.28
CA GLU A 4 -41.97 -1.04 -46.45
C GLU A 4 -42.04 -1.37 -44.95
N GLU A 5 -42.70 -2.48 -44.58
CA GLU A 5 -42.77 -2.93 -43.19
C GLU A 5 -41.38 -3.26 -42.60
N VAL A 6 -40.48 -3.83 -43.42
CA VAL A 6 -39.11 -4.15 -43.01
C VAL A 6 -38.28 -2.87 -42.86
N GLN A 7 -38.45 -1.89 -43.75
CA GLN A 7 -37.78 -0.59 -43.64
C GLN A 7 -38.17 0.13 -42.35
N LYS A 8 -39.48 0.19 -42.05
CA LYS A 8 -40.00 0.83 -40.83
C LYS A 8 -39.47 0.18 -39.55
N ARG A 9 -39.50 -1.16 -39.45
CA ARG A 9 -38.97 -1.88 -38.28
C ARG A 9 -37.47 -1.69 -38.09
N VAL A 10 -36.71 -1.59 -39.19
CA VAL A 10 -35.26 -1.34 -39.15
C VAL A 10 -34.97 0.09 -38.68
N GLU A 11 -35.72 1.09 -39.13
CA GLU A 11 -35.60 2.48 -38.66
C GLU A 11 -35.92 2.60 -37.16
N GLU A 12 -36.99 1.95 -36.69
CA GLU A 12 -37.33 1.87 -35.26
C GLU A 12 -36.19 1.23 -34.45
N SER A 13 -35.62 0.12 -34.96
CA SER A 13 -34.52 -0.59 -34.31
C SER A 13 -33.22 0.25 -34.26
N ILE A 14 -32.91 0.99 -35.34
CA ILE A 14 -31.75 1.89 -35.39
C ILE A 14 -31.93 3.03 -34.39
N THR A 15 -33.13 3.58 -34.30
CA THR A 15 -33.46 4.65 -33.35
C THR A 15 -33.30 4.16 -31.91
N GLN A 16 -33.77 2.95 -31.60
CA GLN A 16 -33.59 2.33 -30.28
C GLN A 16 -32.11 2.06 -29.98
N LEU A 17 -31.36 1.50 -30.93
CA LEU A 17 -29.93 1.25 -30.78
C LEU A 17 -29.15 2.54 -30.50
N ARG A 18 -29.47 3.62 -31.22
CA ARG A 18 -28.89 4.96 -30.98
C ARG A 18 -29.19 5.45 -29.57
N THR A 19 -30.44 5.40 -29.13
CA THR A 19 -30.85 5.85 -27.79
C THR A 19 -30.13 5.10 -26.68
N VAL A 20 -30.07 3.77 -26.77
CA VAL A 20 -29.38 2.95 -25.77
C VAL A 20 -27.87 3.18 -25.82
N THR A 21 -27.29 3.28 -27.01
CA THR A 21 -25.85 3.57 -27.17
C THR A 21 -25.49 4.93 -26.58
N ASP A 22 -26.34 5.94 -26.76
CA ASP A 22 -26.10 7.27 -26.20
C ASP A 22 -26.20 7.31 -24.68
N ALA A 23 -27.05 6.47 -24.08
CA ALA A 23 -27.08 6.29 -22.64
C ALA A 23 -25.76 5.70 -22.12
N PHE A 24 -25.22 4.66 -22.77
CA PHE A 24 -23.89 4.12 -22.43
C PHE A 24 -22.79 5.15 -22.62
N LEU A 25 -22.78 5.84 -23.76
CA LEU A 25 -21.80 6.89 -24.03
C LEU A 25 -21.84 7.96 -22.95
N THR A 26 -23.02 8.46 -22.61
CA THR A 26 -23.17 9.52 -21.60
C THR A 26 -22.71 9.05 -20.22
N ALA A 27 -23.00 7.79 -19.83
CA ALA A 27 -22.49 7.21 -18.59
C ALA A 27 -20.96 7.09 -18.57
N ILE A 28 -20.34 6.64 -19.67
CA ILE A 28 -18.87 6.56 -19.81
C ILE A 28 -18.25 7.95 -19.71
N LEU A 29 -18.78 8.92 -20.44
CA LEU A 29 -18.24 10.28 -20.47
C LEU A 29 -18.39 11.01 -19.13
N GLY A 30 -19.42 10.68 -18.34
CA GLY A 30 -19.68 11.26 -17.02
C GLY A 30 -18.88 10.63 -15.87
N SER A 31 -18.14 9.56 -16.11
CA SER A 31 -17.46 8.76 -15.07
C SER A 31 -15.93 8.81 -15.14
N ILE A 32 -15.35 9.94 -15.60
CA ILE A 32 -13.89 10.13 -15.69
C ILE A 32 -13.19 9.92 -14.34
N GLU A 33 -13.82 10.37 -13.25
CA GLU A 33 -13.25 10.28 -11.89
C GLU A 33 -13.24 8.85 -11.32
N GLU A 34 -14.10 7.97 -11.86
CA GLU A 34 -14.17 6.55 -11.47
C GLU A 34 -13.07 5.69 -12.13
N ILE A 35 -12.39 6.23 -13.16
CA ILE A 35 -11.28 5.52 -13.78
C ILE A 35 -10.08 5.51 -12.82
N PRO A 36 -9.50 4.35 -12.51
CA PRO A 36 -8.35 4.26 -11.61
C PRO A 36 -7.21 5.18 -12.03
N TYR A 37 -6.61 5.87 -11.06
CA TYR A 37 -5.51 6.81 -11.31
C TYR A 37 -4.38 6.19 -12.13
N GLY A 38 -3.96 4.97 -11.80
CA GLY A 38 -2.89 4.27 -12.52
C GLY A 38 -3.20 4.09 -14.01
N LEU A 39 -4.45 3.76 -14.37
CA LEU A 39 -4.85 3.62 -15.77
C LEU A 39 -4.86 4.96 -16.50
N ARG A 40 -5.35 6.03 -15.85
CA ARG A 40 -5.30 7.39 -16.40
C ARG A 40 -3.86 7.88 -16.59
N TYR A 41 -2.98 7.56 -15.65
CA TYR A 41 -1.56 7.90 -15.72
C TYR A 41 -0.86 7.16 -16.86
N ILE A 42 -1.10 5.86 -17.04
CA ILE A 42 -0.59 5.09 -18.18
C ILE A 42 -1.09 5.71 -19.51
N ALA A 43 -2.34 6.14 -19.59
CA ALA A 43 -2.87 6.82 -20.76
C ALA A 43 -2.16 8.17 -21.04
N LYS A 44 -1.86 8.94 -19.99
CA LYS A 44 -1.04 10.17 -20.09
C LYS A 44 0.37 9.86 -20.60
N CYS A 45 1.04 8.86 -20.03
CA CYS A 45 2.37 8.42 -20.49
C CYS A 45 2.34 7.98 -21.95
N LEU A 46 1.34 7.17 -22.35
CA LEU A 46 1.16 6.73 -23.73
C LEU A 46 1.00 7.93 -24.69
N GLN A 47 0.15 8.91 -24.33
CA GLN A 47 -0.06 10.11 -25.13
C GLN A 47 1.25 10.90 -25.31
N ASN A 48 1.98 11.13 -24.23
CA ASN A 48 3.24 11.89 -24.25
C ASN A 48 4.33 11.17 -25.05
N LEU A 49 4.48 9.85 -24.86
CA LEU A 49 5.45 9.04 -25.59
C LEU A 49 5.16 9.02 -27.10
N LEU A 50 3.89 8.90 -27.49
CA LEU A 50 3.50 8.94 -28.90
C LEU A 50 3.74 10.31 -29.52
N LYS A 51 3.41 11.40 -28.81
CA LYS A 51 3.70 12.77 -29.27
C LYS A 51 5.20 13.02 -29.43
N ASN A 52 6.02 12.50 -28.51
CA ASN A 52 7.48 12.65 -28.57
C ASN A 52 8.11 11.80 -29.68
N LYS A 53 7.63 10.57 -29.87
CA LYS A 53 8.17 9.63 -30.88
C LYS A 53 7.70 9.96 -32.30
N PHE A 54 6.51 10.52 -32.45
CA PHE A 54 5.89 10.84 -33.74
C PHE A 54 5.32 12.27 -33.76
N PRO A 55 6.16 13.31 -33.75
CA PRO A 55 5.74 14.70 -33.59
C PRO A 55 4.85 15.22 -34.73
N ASP A 56 4.98 14.67 -35.94
CA ASP A 56 4.18 15.06 -37.12
C ASP A 56 2.78 14.42 -37.13
N THR A 57 2.49 13.52 -36.18
CA THR A 57 1.19 12.83 -36.12
C THR A 57 0.11 13.76 -35.56
N PRO A 58 -1.05 13.90 -36.21
CA PRO A 58 -2.16 14.69 -35.69
C PRO A 58 -2.58 14.23 -34.29
N GLU A 59 -2.94 15.18 -33.43
CA GLU A 59 -3.39 14.88 -32.06
C GLU A 59 -4.60 13.92 -32.03
N ASP A 60 -5.50 14.03 -33.02
CA ASP A 60 -6.65 13.13 -33.18
C ASP A 60 -6.24 11.65 -33.36
N GLU A 61 -5.13 11.37 -34.04
CA GLU A 61 -4.61 10.00 -34.21
C GLU A 61 -3.96 9.48 -32.93
N VAL A 62 -3.28 10.34 -32.18
CA VAL A 62 -2.75 9.98 -30.86
C VAL A 62 -3.90 9.68 -29.88
N LEU A 63 -4.97 10.48 -29.90
CA LEU A 63 -6.15 10.26 -29.06
C LEU A 63 -6.89 8.97 -29.42
N LYS A 64 -6.87 8.51 -30.68
CA LYS A 64 -7.40 7.19 -31.04
C LYS A 64 -6.62 6.06 -30.36
N MET A 65 -5.31 6.19 -30.19
CA MET A 65 -4.50 5.20 -29.47
C MET A 65 -4.82 5.19 -27.97
N VAL A 66 -5.04 6.37 -27.37
CA VAL A 66 -5.56 6.48 -25.99
C VAL A 66 -6.94 5.83 -25.89
N GLY A 67 -7.84 6.10 -26.84
CA GLY A 67 -9.16 5.49 -26.91
C GLY A 67 -9.12 3.97 -27.05
N ASN A 68 -8.13 3.44 -27.78
CA ASN A 68 -7.91 2.00 -27.86
C ASN A 68 -7.58 1.38 -26.49
N LEU A 69 -6.75 2.05 -25.68
CA LEU A 69 -6.45 1.59 -24.32
C LEU A 69 -7.68 1.71 -23.40
N ILE A 70 -8.26 2.90 -23.31
CA ILE A 70 -9.30 3.22 -22.32
C ILE A 70 -10.65 2.60 -22.68
N TYR A 71 -11.08 2.70 -23.93
CA TYR A 71 -12.37 2.17 -24.34
C TYR A 71 -12.24 0.73 -24.83
N TYR A 72 -11.43 0.46 -25.86
CA TYR A 72 -11.47 -0.84 -26.54
C TYR A 72 -10.85 -1.99 -25.73
N ARG A 73 -9.74 -1.76 -25.02
CA ARG A 73 -9.09 -2.80 -24.20
C ARG A 73 -9.68 -2.92 -22.80
N TYR A 74 -10.07 -1.81 -22.18
CA TYR A 74 -10.53 -1.82 -20.80
C TYR A 74 -12.07 -1.93 -20.68
N MET A 75 -12.85 -1.09 -21.35
CA MET A 75 -14.31 -1.06 -21.17
C MET A 75 -15.09 -2.00 -22.09
N ASN A 76 -14.72 -2.08 -23.37
CA ASN A 76 -15.47 -2.82 -24.38
C ASN A 76 -15.66 -4.32 -24.05
N PRO A 77 -14.64 -5.05 -23.54
CA PRO A 77 -14.82 -6.45 -23.13
C PRO A 77 -15.84 -6.60 -21.99
N ALA A 78 -15.84 -5.69 -21.03
CA ALA A 78 -16.78 -5.67 -19.91
C ALA A 78 -18.22 -5.35 -20.35
N ILE A 79 -18.40 -4.57 -21.42
CA ILE A 79 -19.73 -4.35 -22.03
C ILE A 79 -20.23 -5.62 -22.75
N VAL A 80 -19.34 -6.31 -23.47
CA VAL A 80 -19.70 -7.50 -24.26
C VAL A 80 -19.98 -8.72 -23.38
N ALA A 81 -19.21 -8.89 -22.31
CA ALA A 81 -19.30 -10.01 -21.38
C ALA A 81 -19.30 -9.53 -19.92
N PRO A 82 -20.36 -8.83 -19.47
CA PRO A 82 -20.40 -8.23 -18.13
C PRO A 82 -20.29 -9.26 -17.01
N ASP A 83 -20.71 -10.50 -17.25
CA ASP A 83 -20.59 -11.62 -16.31
C ASP A 83 -19.15 -12.14 -16.16
N GLY A 84 -18.32 -12.04 -17.21
CA GLY A 84 -16.92 -12.47 -17.16
C GLY A 84 -15.96 -11.43 -16.58
N PHE A 85 -16.44 -10.21 -16.36
CA PHE A 85 -15.70 -9.07 -15.81
C PHE A 85 -16.30 -8.56 -14.49
N ASP A 86 -17.14 -9.38 -13.85
CA ASP A 86 -17.79 -9.08 -12.56
C ASP A 86 -18.53 -7.73 -12.51
N VAL A 87 -19.07 -7.28 -13.65
CA VAL A 87 -19.90 -6.07 -13.74
C VAL A 87 -21.30 -6.33 -13.19
N ILE A 88 -21.76 -7.58 -13.27
CA ILE A 88 -23.06 -8.02 -12.78
C ILE A 88 -22.91 -9.24 -11.88
N ASP A 89 -23.62 -9.23 -10.75
CA ASP A 89 -23.69 -10.38 -9.85
C ASP A 89 -24.59 -11.47 -10.45
N VAL A 90 -23.97 -12.48 -11.06
CA VAL A 90 -24.68 -13.70 -11.44
C VAL A 90 -24.78 -14.58 -10.20
N SER A 91 -25.81 -14.36 -9.39
CA SER A 91 -26.07 -15.19 -8.20
C SER A 91 -26.11 -16.68 -8.57
N ALA A 92 -25.67 -17.55 -7.65
CA ALA A 92 -25.65 -18.99 -7.85
C ALA A 92 -27.07 -19.52 -8.15
N GLY A 93 -27.35 -19.79 -9.43
CA GLY A 93 -28.66 -20.23 -9.93
C GLY A 93 -29.38 -19.24 -10.84
N SER A 94 -28.90 -18.01 -10.97
CA SER A 94 -29.35 -17.10 -12.04
C SER A 94 -28.61 -17.43 -13.34
N ALA A 95 -29.34 -17.61 -14.43
CA ALA A 95 -28.72 -17.69 -15.74
C ALA A 95 -28.11 -16.32 -16.06
N GLY A 96 -26.82 -16.28 -16.40
CA GLY A 96 -26.16 -15.08 -16.91
C GLY A 96 -26.84 -14.55 -18.18
N PRO A 97 -26.29 -13.49 -18.81
CA PRO A 97 -26.90 -12.87 -19.97
C PRO A 97 -27.27 -13.90 -21.04
N ASN A 98 -28.54 -13.93 -21.43
CA ASN A 98 -29.02 -14.82 -22.47
C ASN A 98 -28.46 -14.41 -23.85
N ASN A 99 -28.64 -15.27 -24.85
CA ASN A 99 -28.06 -15.03 -26.18
C ASN A 99 -28.53 -13.72 -26.82
N ASP A 100 -29.78 -13.31 -26.61
CA ASP A 100 -30.30 -12.04 -27.13
C ASP A 100 -29.71 -10.83 -26.40
N GLN A 101 -29.54 -10.91 -25.08
CA GLN A 101 -28.88 -9.87 -24.28
C GLN A 101 -27.41 -9.71 -24.70
N ARG A 102 -26.68 -10.81 -24.89
CA ARG A 102 -25.29 -10.79 -25.41
C ARG A 102 -25.23 -10.18 -26.81
N ARG A 103 -26.17 -10.50 -27.69
CA ARG A 103 -26.24 -9.91 -29.04
C ARG A 103 -26.51 -8.40 -28.99
N ASN A 104 -27.40 -7.96 -28.11
CA ASN A 104 -27.72 -6.54 -27.96
C ASN A 104 -26.53 -5.75 -27.40
N LEU A 105 -25.86 -6.27 -26.36
CA LEU A 105 -24.64 -5.68 -25.79
C LEU A 105 -23.51 -5.64 -26.82
N GLY A 106 -23.30 -6.71 -27.59
CA GLY A 106 -22.33 -6.73 -28.68
C GLY A 106 -22.61 -5.70 -29.77
N SER A 107 -23.89 -5.43 -30.07
CA SER A 107 -24.28 -4.39 -31.02
C SER A 107 -23.97 -2.98 -30.50
N ILE A 108 -24.28 -2.71 -29.23
CA ILE A 108 -23.94 -1.43 -28.56
C ILE A 108 -22.42 -1.23 -28.52
N ALA A 109 -21.68 -2.25 -28.09
CA ALA A 109 -20.22 -2.26 -28.06
C ALA A 109 -19.62 -1.95 -29.43
N LYS A 110 -20.16 -2.54 -30.50
CA LYS A 110 -19.71 -2.27 -31.88
C LYS A 110 -19.93 -0.81 -32.30
N VAL A 111 -21.09 -0.22 -31.98
CA VAL A 111 -21.38 1.19 -32.31
C VAL A 111 -20.44 2.12 -31.54
N LEU A 112 -20.23 1.89 -30.24
CA LEU A 112 -19.29 2.65 -29.42
C LEU A 112 -17.83 2.48 -29.87
N GLN A 113 -17.43 1.28 -30.34
CA GLN A 113 -16.11 1.06 -30.95
C GLN A 113 -15.92 1.88 -32.22
N PHE A 114 -16.95 1.95 -33.07
CA PHE A 114 -16.89 2.77 -34.29
C PHE A 114 -16.82 4.26 -33.93
N ALA A 115 -17.61 4.69 -32.94
CA ALA A 115 -17.58 6.05 -32.43
C ALA A 115 -16.21 6.42 -31.82
N SER A 116 -15.57 5.54 -31.04
CA SER A 116 -14.25 5.84 -30.43
C SER A 116 -13.11 5.93 -31.44
N THR A 117 -13.26 5.32 -32.61
CA THR A 117 -12.23 5.31 -33.67
C THR A 117 -12.52 6.24 -34.85
N GLY A 118 -13.68 6.92 -34.83
CA GLY A 118 -14.13 7.78 -35.94
C GLY A 118 -14.48 7.00 -37.21
N LYS A 119 -14.84 5.71 -37.09
CA LYS A 119 -15.26 4.88 -38.22
C LYS A 119 -16.76 5.01 -38.47
N THR A 120 -17.16 4.88 -39.74
CA THR A 120 -18.56 4.90 -40.17
C THR A 120 -18.93 3.58 -40.85
N PHE A 121 -20.22 3.27 -40.90
CA PHE A 121 -20.73 2.12 -41.66
C PHE A 121 -20.75 2.46 -43.16
N ALA A 122 -20.18 1.58 -43.98
CA ALA A 122 -20.13 1.67 -45.44
C ALA A 122 -20.29 0.28 -46.09
N GLY A 123 -20.46 0.23 -47.41
CA GLY A 123 -20.58 -1.02 -48.18
C GLY A 123 -21.82 -1.84 -47.81
N ASP A 124 -21.64 -3.12 -47.49
CA ASP A 124 -22.73 -4.08 -47.19
C ASP A 124 -23.63 -3.69 -45.99
N MET A 125 -23.24 -2.67 -45.22
CA MET A 125 -24.02 -2.13 -44.09
C MET A 125 -24.72 -0.80 -44.41
N GLU A 126 -25.01 -0.52 -45.69
CA GLU A 126 -25.62 0.74 -46.13
C GLU A 126 -26.95 1.08 -45.43
N HIS A 127 -27.70 0.07 -44.98
CA HIS A 127 -28.93 0.26 -44.20
C HIS A 127 -28.70 0.90 -42.81
N LEU A 128 -27.46 0.91 -42.30
CA LEU A 128 -27.08 1.59 -41.05
C LEU A 128 -26.51 3.00 -41.28
N ARG A 129 -26.52 3.50 -42.52
CA ARG A 129 -25.94 4.82 -42.86
C ARG A 129 -26.58 5.98 -42.07
N SER A 130 -27.84 5.84 -41.66
CA SER A 130 -28.54 6.83 -40.82
C SER A 130 -27.91 7.04 -39.44
N ILE A 131 -27.10 6.09 -38.94
CA ILE A 131 -26.39 6.22 -37.66
C ILE A 131 -25.04 6.94 -37.80
N ASN A 132 -24.50 7.11 -39.02
CA ASN A 132 -23.17 7.66 -39.23
C ASN A 132 -23.02 9.11 -38.73
N GLU A 133 -24.08 9.91 -38.85
CA GLU A 133 -24.07 11.27 -38.30
C GLU A 133 -23.92 11.25 -36.77
N TYR A 134 -24.64 10.35 -36.10
CA TYR A 134 -24.49 10.13 -34.66
C TYR A 134 -23.09 9.63 -34.29
N LEU A 135 -22.50 8.71 -35.07
CA LEU A 135 -21.15 8.21 -34.82
C LEU A 135 -20.10 9.33 -34.83
N MET A 136 -20.20 10.27 -35.79
CA MET A 136 -19.27 11.40 -35.85
C MET A 136 -19.49 12.39 -34.70
N GLN A 137 -20.73 12.64 -34.28
CA GLN A 137 -21.02 13.44 -33.08
C GLN A 137 -20.48 12.77 -31.80
N ALA A 138 -20.64 11.45 -31.69
CA ALA A 138 -20.11 10.66 -30.58
C ALA A 138 -18.57 10.64 -30.57
N TYR A 139 -17.93 10.57 -31.74
CA TYR A 139 -16.47 10.63 -31.88
C TYR A 139 -15.89 11.94 -31.32
N GLU A 140 -16.50 13.09 -31.64
CA GLU A 140 -16.07 14.38 -31.08
C GLU A 140 -16.19 14.43 -29.56
N ARG A 141 -17.22 13.80 -28.99
CA ARG A 141 -17.38 13.66 -27.52
C ARG A 141 -16.29 12.76 -26.93
N PHE A 142 -16.00 11.63 -27.57
CA PHE A 142 -14.93 10.70 -27.16
C PHE A 142 -13.56 11.36 -27.20
N LYS A 143 -13.24 12.17 -28.22
CA LYS A 143 -11.96 12.90 -28.30
C LYS A 143 -11.74 13.79 -27.08
N LYS A 144 -12.75 14.61 -26.73
CA LYS A 144 -12.70 15.48 -25.54
C LYS A 144 -12.52 14.67 -24.26
N TYR A 145 -13.21 13.53 -24.17
CA TYR A 145 -13.08 12.64 -23.03
C TYR A 145 -11.70 12.01 -22.92
N PHE A 146 -11.13 11.46 -23.99
CA PHE A 146 -9.79 10.87 -23.95
C PHE A 146 -8.71 11.90 -23.60
N ALA A 147 -8.85 13.13 -24.09
CA ALA A 147 -7.97 14.22 -23.69
C ALA A 147 -8.08 14.52 -22.17
N ALA A 148 -9.30 14.56 -21.62
CA ALA A 148 -9.53 14.76 -20.19
C ALA A 148 -9.05 13.58 -19.33
N VAL A 149 -9.13 12.35 -19.84
CA VAL A 149 -8.61 11.15 -19.14
C VAL A 149 -7.10 11.27 -18.90
N CYS A 150 -6.35 11.78 -19.88
CA CYS A 150 -4.90 12.01 -19.79
C CYS A 150 -4.52 13.19 -18.87
N ASP A 151 -5.44 14.06 -18.50
CA ASP A 151 -5.19 15.17 -17.59
C ASP A 151 -5.19 14.69 -16.13
N VAL A 152 -4.03 14.21 -15.69
CA VAL A 152 -3.80 13.73 -14.32
C VAL A 152 -2.44 14.20 -13.76
N PRO A 153 -2.35 14.43 -12.44
CA PRO A 153 -1.09 14.82 -11.79
C PRO A 153 -0.05 13.70 -11.88
N GLU A 154 1.23 14.08 -11.77
CA GLU A 154 2.33 13.12 -11.67
C GLU A 154 2.24 12.30 -10.35
N PRO A 155 2.82 11.10 -10.28
CA PRO A 155 2.70 10.21 -9.12
C PRO A 155 3.24 10.86 -7.84
N GLU A 156 4.32 11.63 -7.94
CA GLU A 156 4.91 12.37 -6.81
C GLU A 156 3.90 13.34 -6.20
N GLU A 157 3.14 14.05 -7.04
CA GLU A 157 2.09 14.96 -6.60
C GLU A 157 0.84 14.22 -6.11
N LYS A 158 0.45 13.12 -6.77
CA LYS A 158 -0.73 12.33 -6.43
C LYS A 158 -0.57 11.63 -5.08
N TYR A 159 0.56 10.98 -4.86
CA TYR A 159 0.88 10.22 -3.65
C TYR A 159 1.56 11.08 -2.58
N ASN A 160 1.91 12.34 -2.89
CA ASN A 160 2.67 13.24 -2.02
C ASN A 160 4.01 12.61 -1.59
N ILE A 161 4.69 11.97 -2.54
CA ILE A 161 6.00 11.36 -2.34
C ILE A 161 7.04 12.36 -2.84
N ASP A 162 8.00 12.66 -1.98
CA ASP A 162 9.19 13.45 -2.26
C ASP A 162 10.46 12.68 -1.88
N GLU A 163 11.62 13.29 -2.18
CA GLU A 163 12.95 12.70 -1.89
C GLU A 163 13.19 12.41 -0.40
N TYR A 164 12.34 12.90 0.51
CA TYR A 164 12.45 12.68 1.96
C TYR A 164 11.38 11.73 2.50
N SER A 165 10.42 11.33 1.66
CA SER A 165 9.28 10.53 2.08
C SER A 165 9.71 9.18 2.61
N ASP A 166 10.71 8.53 2.01
CA ASP A 166 11.28 7.27 2.51
C ASP A 166 11.88 7.41 3.92
N ALA A 167 12.46 8.57 4.25
CA ALA A 167 12.99 8.84 5.59
C ALA A 167 11.91 9.18 6.63
N VAL A 168 10.70 9.56 6.19
CA VAL A 168 9.58 9.99 7.04
C VAL A 168 8.49 8.93 7.15
N LEU A 169 8.48 7.91 6.27
CA LEU A 169 7.55 6.79 6.31
C LEU A 169 7.78 5.95 7.58
N LEU A 170 6.98 6.22 8.61
CA LEU A 170 6.94 5.45 9.87
C LEU A 170 6.59 3.97 9.64
N VAL A 171 5.90 3.66 8.54
CA VAL A 171 5.49 2.31 8.15
C VAL A 171 6.15 1.98 6.82
N LYS A 172 7.02 0.97 6.85
CA LYS A 172 7.68 0.45 5.65
C LYS A 172 6.64 -0.17 4.69
N PRO A 173 6.79 0.03 3.37
CA PRO A 173 5.86 -0.56 2.41
C PRO A 173 5.86 -2.08 2.51
N VAL A 174 4.68 -2.69 2.47
CA VAL A 174 4.49 -4.14 2.50
C VAL A 174 3.98 -4.57 1.13
N ILE A 175 4.68 -5.51 0.49
CA ILE A 175 4.22 -6.17 -0.73
C ILE A 175 3.57 -7.50 -0.35
N PHE A 176 2.43 -7.78 -0.96
CA PHE A 176 1.84 -9.12 -0.96
C PHE A 176 2.21 -9.77 -2.28
N ILE A 177 2.92 -10.90 -2.20
CA ILE A 177 3.42 -11.60 -3.37
C ILE A 177 3.33 -13.10 -3.12
N SER A 178 2.93 -13.87 -4.13
CA SER A 178 2.91 -15.32 -4.05
C SER A 178 4.31 -15.92 -4.12
N LEU A 179 4.48 -17.12 -3.57
CA LEU A 179 5.74 -17.85 -3.68
C LEU A 179 6.13 -18.10 -5.14
N LYS A 180 5.15 -18.39 -6.00
CA LYS A 180 5.39 -18.53 -7.43
C LYS A 180 5.97 -17.26 -8.04
N GLU A 181 5.38 -16.10 -7.76
CA GLU A 181 5.84 -14.83 -8.30
C GLU A 181 7.25 -14.49 -7.82
N ILE A 182 7.60 -14.80 -6.56
CA ILE A 182 8.98 -14.62 -6.06
C ILE A 182 9.97 -15.47 -6.85
N LEU A 183 9.67 -16.77 -7.00
CA LEU A 183 10.55 -17.71 -7.69
C LEU A 183 10.72 -17.35 -9.16
N ASP A 184 9.61 -17.04 -9.83
CA ASP A 184 9.62 -16.63 -11.24
C ASP A 184 10.39 -15.32 -11.42
N THR A 185 10.20 -14.34 -10.53
CA THR A 185 10.94 -13.06 -10.57
C THR A 185 12.43 -13.27 -10.39
N HIS A 186 12.85 -14.05 -9.38
CA HIS A 186 14.27 -14.33 -9.13
C HIS A 186 14.90 -15.07 -10.32
N LYS A 187 14.20 -16.07 -10.86
CA LYS A 187 14.68 -16.82 -12.02
C LYS A 187 14.86 -15.92 -13.24
N LEU A 188 13.88 -15.06 -13.54
CA LEU A 188 13.96 -14.14 -14.68
C LEU A 188 15.08 -13.11 -14.52
N LEU A 189 15.34 -12.65 -13.30
CA LEU A 189 16.44 -11.71 -13.03
C LEU A 189 17.81 -12.36 -13.24
N LEU A 190 18.01 -13.61 -12.80
CA LEU A 190 19.27 -14.33 -13.04
C LEU A 190 19.46 -14.68 -14.53
N GLU A 191 18.38 -15.00 -15.24
CA GLU A 191 18.44 -15.37 -16.67
C GLU A 191 18.77 -14.18 -17.57
N HIS A 192 18.29 -12.98 -17.20
CA HIS A 192 18.41 -11.76 -17.99
C HIS A 192 19.18 -10.65 -17.27
N GLU A 193 20.10 -11.02 -16.38
CA GLU A 193 20.84 -10.08 -15.53
C GLU A 193 21.55 -8.98 -16.35
N ASP A 194 22.33 -9.38 -17.35
CA ASP A 194 23.07 -8.45 -18.23
C ASP A 194 22.15 -7.59 -19.13
N GLU A 195 20.92 -8.04 -19.40
CA GLU A 195 19.94 -7.29 -20.20
C GLU A 195 19.22 -6.23 -19.36
N VAL A 196 18.96 -6.54 -18.08
CA VAL A 196 18.32 -5.64 -17.12
C VAL A 196 19.31 -4.61 -16.59
N ALA A 197 20.54 -5.04 -16.29
CA ALA A 197 21.64 -4.19 -15.84
C ALA A 197 22.89 -4.47 -16.68
N SER A 198 23.05 -3.71 -17.76
CA SER A 198 24.21 -3.83 -18.64
C SER A 198 25.49 -3.21 -18.05
N ASP A 199 25.36 -2.37 -17.02
CA ASP A 199 26.48 -1.72 -16.34
C ASP A 199 26.98 -2.62 -15.21
N ALA A 200 28.21 -3.11 -15.33
CA ALA A 200 28.83 -3.97 -14.33
C ALA A 200 28.97 -3.33 -12.93
N SER A 201 28.74 -2.02 -12.79
CA SER A 201 28.71 -1.31 -11.51
C SER A 201 27.32 -1.18 -10.88
N ASP A 202 26.28 -1.74 -11.51
CA ASP A 202 24.93 -1.71 -10.98
C ASP A 202 24.82 -2.53 -9.67
N PRO A 203 24.24 -1.97 -8.59
CA PRO A 203 24.06 -2.68 -7.33
C PRO A 203 23.28 -3.99 -7.42
N ILE A 204 22.47 -4.19 -8.46
CA ILE A 204 21.70 -5.43 -8.62
C ILE A 204 22.59 -6.67 -8.74
N HIS A 205 23.79 -6.54 -9.31
CA HIS A 205 24.73 -7.64 -9.46
C HIS A 205 25.20 -8.17 -8.10
N GLU A 206 25.60 -7.27 -7.19
CA GLU A 206 25.97 -7.63 -5.81
C GLU A 206 24.77 -8.25 -5.07
N MET A 207 23.56 -7.71 -5.27
CA MET A 207 22.35 -8.24 -4.64
C MET A 207 21.97 -9.64 -5.13
N LEU A 208 22.12 -9.92 -6.42
CA LEU A 208 21.87 -11.24 -7.01
C LEU A 208 22.95 -12.25 -6.60
N GLU A 209 24.21 -11.83 -6.54
CA GLU A 209 25.31 -12.66 -6.03
C GLU A 209 25.09 -13.02 -4.55
N GLU A 210 24.65 -12.08 -3.71
CA GLU A 210 24.26 -12.35 -2.32
C GLU A 210 23.05 -13.29 -2.20
N LEU A 211 22.05 -13.14 -3.08
CA LEU A 211 20.86 -13.99 -3.09
C LEU A 211 21.17 -15.43 -3.50
N GLY A 212 22.17 -15.61 -4.37
CA GLY A 212 22.60 -16.90 -4.88
C GLY A 212 21.58 -17.58 -5.79
N GLU A 213 21.56 -18.91 -5.80
CA GLU A 213 20.66 -19.68 -6.66
C GLU A 213 19.19 -19.54 -6.24
N VAL A 214 18.28 -19.74 -7.20
CA VAL A 214 16.84 -19.71 -6.94
C VAL A 214 16.48 -20.76 -5.87
N PRO A 215 15.90 -20.35 -4.72
CA PRO A 215 15.58 -21.27 -3.63
C PRO A 215 14.46 -22.23 -4.01
N ASP A 216 14.45 -23.45 -3.46
CA ASP A 216 13.32 -24.36 -3.64
C ASP A 216 12.15 -23.98 -2.70
N ILE A 217 10.92 -24.34 -3.07
CA ILE A 217 9.69 -24.02 -2.33
C ILE A 217 9.79 -24.46 -0.86
N ALA A 218 10.44 -25.60 -0.61
CA ALA A 218 10.65 -26.14 0.72
C ALA A 218 11.51 -25.23 1.63
N SER A 219 12.44 -24.49 1.02
CA SER A 219 13.33 -23.57 1.74
C SER A 219 12.64 -22.24 2.09
N LEU A 220 11.69 -21.79 1.25
CA LEU A 220 10.93 -20.55 1.48
C LEU A 220 9.85 -20.68 2.56
N ILE A 221 9.20 -21.83 2.66
CA ILE A 221 8.11 -22.07 3.64
C ILE A 221 8.66 -22.59 4.98
N GLY A 222 9.91 -23.06 4.98
CA GLY A 222 10.50 -23.77 6.10
C GLY A 222 9.98 -25.20 6.20
N THR A 223 10.85 -26.13 6.57
CA THR A 223 10.60 -27.59 6.65
C THR A 223 9.52 -28.01 7.67
N ASN A 224 8.84 -27.07 8.33
CA ASN A 224 7.80 -27.36 9.31
C ASN A 224 6.39 -27.54 8.70
N MET A 225 6.13 -27.02 7.50
CA MET A 225 4.84 -27.23 6.79
C MET A 225 4.87 -28.46 5.87
N LEU A 226 6.06 -28.87 5.41
CA LEU A 226 6.29 -30.16 4.76
C LEU A 226 6.54 -31.18 5.87
N LYS A 227 5.48 -31.88 6.29
CA LYS A 227 5.52 -32.94 7.31
C LYS A 227 6.87 -33.65 7.38
N SER A 228 7.66 -33.40 8.43
CA SER A 228 8.77 -34.29 8.77
C SER A 228 8.19 -35.69 8.94
N PRO A 229 8.69 -36.71 8.21
CA PRO A 229 8.21 -38.07 8.41
C PRO A 229 8.49 -38.48 9.85
N ARG A 230 7.52 -39.13 10.50
CA ARG A 230 7.77 -39.88 11.73
C ARG A 230 8.98 -40.79 11.48
N LYS A 231 9.97 -40.75 12.39
CA LYS A 231 11.15 -41.65 12.36
C LYS A 231 10.68 -43.09 12.11
N GLY A 232 10.95 -43.64 10.92
CA GLY A 232 10.68 -45.05 10.62
C GLY A 232 10.37 -45.43 9.17
N GLU A 233 10.02 -44.49 8.27
CA GLU A 233 9.72 -44.83 6.87
C GLU A 233 10.86 -44.45 5.91
N PRO A 234 11.36 -45.37 5.07
CA PRO A 234 12.35 -45.07 4.05
C PRO A 234 11.67 -44.40 2.86
N GLY A 235 11.86 -43.09 2.73
CA GLY A 235 11.41 -42.29 1.57
C GLY A 235 10.64 -41.05 2.02
N GLY A 236 11.30 -39.88 1.98
CA GLY A 236 10.60 -38.61 2.11
C GLY A 236 9.60 -38.48 0.96
N VAL A 237 8.30 -38.50 1.27
CA VAL A 237 7.26 -38.32 0.26
C VAL A 237 7.34 -36.88 -0.22
N GLN A 238 7.80 -36.68 -1.46
CA GLN A 238 7.71 -35.39 -2.14
C GLN A 238 6.24 -34.95 -2.17
N PRO A 239 5.94 -33.66 -1.96
CA PRO A 239 4.56 -33.16 -2.08
C PRO A 239 4.01 -33.51 -3.46
N THR A 240 2.76 -33.97 -3.54
CA THR A 240 2.11 -34.23 -4.83
C THR A 240 2.04 -32.95 -5.67
N GLU A 241 2.03 -33.07 -7.00
CA GLU A 241 1.94 -31.94 -7.95
C GLU A 241 0.82 -30.94 -7.60
N GLU A 242 -0.32 -31.46 -7.14
CA GLU A 242 -1.47 -30.65 -6.69
C GLU A 242 -1.15 -29.83 -5.42
N GLN A 243 -0.51 -30.45 -4.43
CA GLN A 243 -0.08 -29.78 -3.19
C GLN A 243 1.02 -28.75 -3.48
N ARG A 244 1.93 -29.04 -4.41
CA ARG A 244 2.97 -28.10 -4.84
C ARG A 244 2.36 -26.87 -5.53
N THR A 245 1.35 -27.09 -6.36
CA THR A 245 0.61 -26.01 -7.04
C THR A 245 -0.16 -25.13 -6.06
N GLU A 246 -0.72 -25.71 -5.01
CA GLU A 246 -1.41 -24.97 -3.95
C GLU A 246 -0.43 -24.16 -3.10
N LEU A 247 0.73 -24.74 -2.73
CA LEU A 247 1.79 -24.03 -2.01
C LEU A 247 2.31 -22.83 -2.81
N LEU A 248 2.50 -22.98 -4.12
CA LEU A 248 2.94 -21.91 -5.01
C LEU A 248 2.00 -20.69 -5.05
N LYS A 249 0.70 -20.90 -4.78
CA LYS A 249 -0.32 -19.83 -4.70
C LYS A 249 -0.35 -19.14 -3.33
N THR A 250 0.40 -19.62 -2.35
CA THR A 250 0.43 -19.03 -1.02
C THR A 250 1.01 -17.62 -1.11
N GLU A 251 0.23 -16.63 -0.69
CA GLU A 251 0.66 -15.24 -0.57
C GLU A 251 1.46 -15.03 0.70
N ILE A 252 2.58 -14.35 0.57
CA ILE A 252 3.39 -13.89 1.71
C ILE A 252 3.47 -12.37 1.71
N SER A 253 3.51 -11.80 2.91
CA SER A 253 3.72 -10.37 3.10
C SER A 253 5.19 -10.08 3.34
N LEU A 254 5.80 -9.31 2.45
CA LEU A 254 7.18 -8.86 2.57
C LEU A 254 7.20 -7.38 2.93
N THR A 255 7.76 -7.05 4.09
CA THR A 255 8.04 -5.66 4.45
C THR A 255 9.32 -5.24 3.76
N LEU A 256 9.21 -4.31 2.81
CA LEU A 256 10.36 -3.78 2.09
C LEU A 256 11.21 -2.95 3.04
N ALA A 257 12.45 -3.38 3.21
CA ALA A 257 13.50 -2.57 3.79
C ALA A 257 14.50 -2.31 2.68
N SER A 258 14.83 -1.05 2.42
CA SER A 258 15.94 -0.74 1.54
C SER A 258 17.21 -1.31 2.17
N LYS A 259 17.73 -2.41 1.61
CA LYS A 259 19.06 -2.95 1.91
C LYS A 259 20.15 -2.08 1.28
N VAL A 260 19.81 -1.46 0.15
CA VAL A 260 20.49 -0.27 -0.33
C VAL A 260 20.14 0.83 0.65
N GLU A 261 20.83 0.89 1.78
CA GLU A 261 21.25 2.21 2.24
C GLU A 261 21.89 2.81 0.99
N ILE A 262 21.19 3.71 0.29
CA ILE A 262 21.86 4.66 -0.60
C ILE A 262 22.96 5.14 0.31
N LYS A 263 24.22 4.76 0.04
CA LYS A 263 25.35 5.07 0.92
C LYS A 263 25.17 6.54 1.27
N GLU A 264 24.68 6.80 2.48
CA GLU A 264 24.26 8.15 2.86
C GLU A 264 25.51 9.06 2.92
N ASP A 265 26.69 8.47 2.79
CA ASP A 265 27.99 9.10 2.79
C ASP A 265 28.46 9.63 1.43
N ASP A 266 27.86 9.25 0.29
CA ASP A 266 28.32 9.77 -1.01
C ASP A 266 27.26 10.66 -1.69
N GLU A 267 26.06 10.16 -2.01
CA GLU A 267 25.07 10.97 -2.74
C GLU A 267 24.39 12.05 -1.88
N SER A 268 23.95 11.73 -0.66
CA SER A 268 23.43 12.74 0.26
C SER A 268 24.51 13.71 0.69
N ASP A 269 25.76 13.27 0.78
CA ASP A 269 26.90 14.14 1.05
C ASP A 269 27.21 15.06 -0.12
N ILE A 270 27.12 14.59 -1.36
CA ILE A 270 27.21 15.44 -2.56
C ILE A 270 26.03 16.41 -2.62
N LYS A 271 24.79 15.97 -2.38
CA LYS A 271 23.61 16.86 -2.34
C LYS A 271 23.74 17.91 -1.23
N ASN A 272 24.18 17.50 -0.04
CA ASN A 272 24.49 18.39 1.08
C ASN A 272 25.63 19.34 0.72
N LEU A 273 26.66 18.86 0.02
CA LEU A 273 27.80 19.64 -0.45
C LEU A 273 27.35 20.70 -1.47
N ILE A 274 26.46 20.35 -2.41
CA ILE A 274 25.85 21.30 -3.36
C ILE A 274 25.08 22.38 -2.58
N LEU A 275 24.20 21.99 -1.66
CA LEU A 275 23.40 22.92 -0.86
C LEU A 275 24.28 23.87 -0.03
N ARG A 276 25.30 23.34 0.65
CA ARG A 276 26.28 24.11 1.42
C ARG A 276 27.06 25.07 0.53
N THR A 277 27.53 24.61 -0.62
CA THR A 277 28.32 25.41 -1.56
C THR A 277 27.49 26.52 -2.18
N LYS A 278 26.26 26.24 -2.64
CA LYS A 278 25.33 27.26 -3.13
C LYS A 278 25.09 28.36 -2.10
N ARG A 279 24.91 27.99 -0.83
CA ARG A 279 24.66 28.94 0.25
C ARG A 279 25.86 29.84 0.53
N MET A 280 27.06 29.25 0.64
CA MET A 280 28.30 30.02 0.81
C MET A 280 28.57 30.95 -0.38
N VAL A 281 28.33 30.48 -1.61
CA VAL A 281 28.45 31.30 -2.83
C VAL A 281 27.47 32.49 -2.82
N ILE A 282 26.22 32.30 -2.37
CA ILE A 282 25.25 33.40 -2.22
C ILE A 282 25.75 34.43 -1.20
N ASP A 283 26.32 33.98 -0.07
CA ASP A 283 26.84 34.87 0.96
C ASP A 283 28.06 35.67 0.46
N ILE A 284 28.95 35.06 -0.33
CA ILE A 284 30.10 35.73 -0.96
C ILE A 284 29.65 36.76 -2.01
N ILE A 285 28.79 36.38 -2.97
CA ILE A 285 28.36 37.26 -4.08
C ILE A 285 27.59 38.49 -3.58
N ARG A 286 26.95 38.40 -2.40
CA ARG A 286 26.25 39.55 -1.78
C ARG A 286 27.18 40.64 -1.29
N ILE A 287 28.46 40.32 -1.06
CA ILE A 287 29.45 41.21 -0.45
C ILE A 287 30.50 41.60 -1.47
N GLN A 288 30.97 40.64 -2.26
CA GLN A 288 31.95 40.85 -3.31
C GLN A 288 31.32 40.68 -4.69
N VAL A 289 31.48 41.70 -5.51
CA VAL A 289 31.01 41.74 -6.89
C VAL A 289 32.18 41.41 -7.82
N GLY A 290 31.95 40.57 -8.81
CA GLY A 290 32.89 40.25 -9.89
C GLY A 290 32.13 39.73 -11.11
N GLU A 291 32.81 39.63 -12.26
CA GLU A 291 32.16 39.23 -13.52
C GLU A 291 31.88 37.72 -13.56
N ASN A 292 32.70 36.91 -12.87
CA ASN A 292 32.55 35.47 -12.78
C ASN A 292 32.91 34.95 -11.39
N LEU A 293 32.44 33.74 -11.04
CA LEU A 293 32.64 33.18 -9.70
C LEU A 293 34.12 32.91 -9.39
N THR A 294 34.93 32.56 -10.39
CA THR A 294 36.38 32.40 -10.24
C THR A 294 37.10 33.69 -9.83
N GLU A 295 36.73 34.83 -10.40
CA GLU A 295 37.29 36.14 -10.08
C GLU A 295 36.93 36.57 -8.66
N VAL A 296 35.67 36.37 -8.27
CA VAL A 296 35.18 36.67 -6.91
C VAL A 296 35.92 35.83 -5.86
N LEU A 297 36.18 34.55 -6.15
CA LEU A 297 36.89 33.66 -5.21
C LEU A 297 38.39 33.97 -5.09
N ASN A 298 39.02 34.51 -6.14
CA ASN A 298 40.45 34.83 -6.17
C ASN A 298 40.78 36.26 -5.69
N THR A 299 39.78 37.14 -5.61
CA THR A 299 39.96 38.50 -5.12
C THR A 299 39.99 38.51 -3.58
N PRO A 300 41.05 39.03 -2.92
CA PRO A 300 41.13 39.04 -1.46
C PRO A 300 40.00 39.88 -0.85
N ALA A 301 39.47 39.45 0.31
CA ALA A 301 38.53 40.24 1.07
C ALA A 301 39.20 41.48 1.67
N THR A 302 38.53 42.64 1.60
CA THR A 302 38.93 43.83 2.36
C THR A 302 38.36 43.77 3.79
N ASP A 303 39.01 44.45 4.73
CA ASP A 303 38.57 44.51 6.13
C ASP A 303 37.10 44.99 6.25
N ASP A 304 36.70 45.98 5.44
CA ASP A 304 35.32 46.47 5.38
C ASP A 304 34.31 45.40 4.91
N GLN A 305 34.71 44.51 4.00
CA GLN A 305 33.88 43.41 3.50
C GLN A 305 33.74 42.30 4.53
N GLU A 306 34.79 42.02 5.31
CA GLU A 306 34.74 41.07 6.42
C GLU A 306 33.83 41.56 7.55
N ASP A 307 33.94 42.85 7.92
CA ASP A 307 33.07 43.47 8.91
C ASP A 307 31.59 43.44 8.48
N LEU A 308 31.32 43.67 7.19
CA LEU A 308 29.97 43.59 6.64
C LEU A 308 29.43 42.14 6.67
N HIS A 309 30.27 41.15 6.39
CA HIS A 309 29.93 39.73 6.49
C HIS A 309 29.55 39.34 7.92
N MET A 310 30.38 39.72 8.90
CA MET A 310 30.12 39.44 10.31
C MET A 310 28.80 40.07 10.79
N LYS A 311 28.55 41.34 10.44
CA LYS A 311 27.29 42.02 10.76
C LYS A 311 26.06 41.32 10.16
N ASN A 312 26.18 40.80 8.93
CA ASN A 312 25.10 40.07 8.28
C ASN A 312 24.81 38.73 8.98
N ILE A 313 25.85 38.00 9.42
CA ILE A 313 25.71 36.77 10.20
C ILE A 313 25.00 37.06 11.54
N GLU A 314 25.47 38.07 12.28
CA GLU A 314 24.88 38.45 13.58
C GLU A 314 23.40 38.83 13.45
N LYS A 315 23.05 39.60 12.42
CA LYS A 315 21.66 39.99 12.15
C LYS A 315 20.77 38.78 11.87
N LEU A 316 21.25 37.81 11.10
CA LEU A 316 20.53 36.57 10.82
C LEU A 316 20.33 35.71 12.08
N GLU A 317 21.31 35.67 12.99
CA GLU A 317 21.18 34.97 14.27
C GLU A 317 20.13 35.62 15.18
N GLN A 318 20.13 36.95 15.27
CA GLN A 318 19.15 37.68 16.07
C GLN A 318 17.72 37.48 15.55
N GLU A 319 17.52 37.48 14.23
CA GLU A 319 16.21 37.20 13.62
C GLU A 319 15.74 35.75 13.86
N LYS A 320 16.66 34.78 13.94
CA LYS A 320 16.33 33.39 14.25
C LYS A 320 15.95 33.19 15.71
N LYS A 321 16.72 33.75 16.65
CA LYS A 321 16.39 33.72 18.09
C LYS A 321 14.99 34.29 18.36
N LYS A 322 14.59 35.34 17.62
CA LYS A 322 13.24 35.91 17.69
C LYS A 322 12.13 35.00 17.13
N ARG A 323 12.44 34.09 16.20
CA ARG A 323 11.45 33.19 15.57
C ARG A 323 11.27 31.86 16.29
N GLU A 324 12.32 31.34 16.92
CA GLU A 324 12.30 30.00 17.52
C GLU A 324 11.75 30.01 18.96
N GLY A 325 11.79 31.14 19.67
CA GLY A 325 11.31 31.24 21.05
C GLY A 325 12.11 30.34 22.03
N ASP A 326 11.91 30.52 23.34
CA ASP A 326 12.69 29.85 24.40
C ASP A 326 12.37 28.35 24.59
N LYS A 327 11.84 27.64 23.59
CA LYS A 327 11.59 26.19 23.69
C LYS A 327 12.84 25.41 23.29
N GLU A 328 13.70 25.19 24.28
CA GLU A 328 14.89 24.34 24.20
C GLU A 328 14.55 22.84 24.08
N ASP A 329 14.17 22.37 22.90
CA ASP A 329 14.16 20.92 22.62
C ASP A 329 15.57 20.46 22.20
N LYS A 330 16.29 19.89 23.17
CA LYS A 330 17.71 19.48 23.07
C LYS A 330 18.02 18.45 21.97
N GLU A 331 17.05 17.64 21.54
CA GLU A 331 17.25 16.60 20.51
C GLU A 331 17.17 17.13 19.06
N SER A 332 16.26 18.06 18.78
CA SER A 332 16.16 18.72 17.47
C SER A 332 17.39 19.58 17.13
N MET A 333 18.10 20.03 18.17
CA MET A 333 19.32 20.83 18.04
C MET A 333 20.51 20.06 17.44
N LEU A 334 20.65 18.74 17.62
CA LEU A 334 21.90 18.05 17.25
C LEU A 334 22.08 17.91 15.73
N ARG A 335 21.01 17.56 15.00
CA ARG A 335 21.08 17.40 13.52
C ARG A 335 21.13 18.76 12.80
N THR A 336 20.41 19.76 13.30
CA THR A 336 20.38 21.09 12.69
C THR A 336 21.63 21.92 13.04
N ARG A 337 22.30 21.69 14.18
CA ARG A 337 23.55 22.38 14.55
C ARG A 337 24.72 22.05 13.62
N SER A 338 24.81 20.83 13.11
CA SER A 338 25.94 20.41 12.26
C SER A 338 25.94 21.13 10.90
N LEU A 339 24.77 21.32 10.31
CA LEU A 339 24.61 22.02 9.01
C LEU A 339 24.60 23.55 9.13
N LEU A 340 24.40 24.11 10.33
CA LEU A 340 24.20 25.56 10.53
C LEU A 340 25.38 26.28 11.18
N ASN A 341 26.28 25.59 11.88
CA ASN A 341 27.47 26.23 12.47
C ASN A 341 28.57 26.56 11.45
N GLU A 342 28.45 26.11 10.20
CA GLU A 342 29.48 26.28 9.17
C GLU A 342 29.47 27.67 8.50
N ASN A 343 28.40 28.46 8.66
CA ASN A 343 28.28 29.84 8.13
C ASN A 343 28.93 30.91 9.04
N LYS A 344 29.64 30.51 10.10
CA LYS A 344 30.31 31.42 11.05
C LYS A 344 31.75 31.74 10.68
N LEU A 345 32.18 31.30 9.50
CA LEU A 345 33.55 31.50 9.02
C LEU A 345 33.75 32.94 8.53
N PRO A 346 34.94 33.52 8.75
CA PRO A 346 35.38 34.71 8.05
C PRO A 346 35.20 34.57 6.54
N LEU A 347 35.02 35.69 5.85
CA LEU A 347 34.71 35.71 4.41
C LEU A 347 35.79 34.98 3.62
N GLU A 348 37.06 35.17 3.97
CA GLU A 348 38.19 34.53 3.30
C GLU A 348 38.25 33.00 3.54
N ASP A 349 37.91 32.54 4.74
CA ASP A 349 37.84 31.11 5.05
C ASP A 349 36.65 30.44 4.37
N MET A 350 35.54 31.17 4.22
CA MET A 350 34.38 30.73 3.44
C MET A 350 34.75 30.55 1.95
N LYS A 351 35.51 31.47 1.36
CA LYS A 351 36.04 31.31 -0.02
C LYS A 351 36.93 30.09 -0.16
N ARG A 352 37.91 29.90 0.74
CA ARG A 352 38.78 28.72 0.73
C ARG A 352 38.00 27.41 0.84
N ARG A 353 36.87 27.43 1.56
CA ARG A 353 35.99 26.27 1.69
C ARG A 353 35.15 26.04 0.44
N VAL A 354 34.63 27.10 -0.19
CA VAL A 354 33.94 27.03 -1.48
C VAL A 354 34.86 26.47 -2.56
N VAL A 355 36.11 26.91 -2.64
CA VAL A 355 37.09 26.37 -3.62
C VAL A 355 37.33 24.87 -3.41
N ARG A 356 37.46 24.41 -2.16
CA ARG A 356 37.59 22.97 -1.87
C ARG A 356 36.33 22.18 -2.25
N ASN A 357 35.15 22.73 -1.99
CA ASN A 357 33.90 22.08 -2.35
C ASN A 357 33.70 22.04 -3.87
N LEU A 358 34.05 23.10 -4.59
CA LEU A 358 33.94 23.16 -6.05
C LEU A 358 34.84 22.11 -6.72
N LYS A 359 36.06 21.89 -6.20
CA LYS A 359 36.94 20.80 -6.68
C LYS A 359 36.31 19.43 -6.50
N LYS A 360 35.72 19.15 -5.32
CA LYS A 360 34.98 17.90 -5.08
C LYS A 360 33.77 17.77 -6.00
N LEU A 361 33.04 18.85 -6.26
CA LEU A 361 31.90 18.84 -7.18
C LEU A 361 32.32 18.67 -8.65
N GLU A 362 33.52 19.11 -9.00
CA GLU A 362 34.13 18.91 -10.33
C GLU A 362 34.59 17.47 -10.53
N GLU A 363 35.19 16.84 -9.51
CA GLU A 363 35.52 15.40 -9.51
C GLU A 363 34.28 14.51 -9.76
N HIS A 364 33.09 14.98 -9.34
CA HIS A 364 31.81 14.31 -9.56
C HIS A 364 31.06 14.80 -10.80
N GLY A 365 31.67 15.64 -11.65
CA GLY A 365 31.12 16.10 -12.92
C GLY A 365 29.94 17.08 -12.83
N ILE A 366 29.65 17.65 -11.65
CA ILE A 366 28.49 18.54 -11.42
C ILE A 366 28.78 19.98 -11.86
N VAL A 367 30.03 20.41 -11.71
CA VAL A 367 30.52 21.73 -12.12
C VAL A 367 31.80 21.58 -12.92
N LYS A 368 32.15 22.58 -13.74
CA LYS A 368 33.36 22.56 -14.55
C LYS A 368 34.20 23.79 -14.24
N SER A 369 35.50 23.66 -14.04
CA SER A 369 36.36 24.84 -13.90
C SER A 369 36.47 25.61 -15.23
N GLU A 370 36.28 24.94 -16.37
CA GLU A 370 36.30 25.54 -17.72
C GLU A 370 35.17 26.55 -17.95
N ASP A 371 34.02 26.38 -17.27
CA ASP A 371 32.87 27.28 -17.40
C ASP A 371 32.87 28.40 -16.33
N HIS A 372 33.99 28.59 -15.64
CA HIS A 372 34.10 29.50 -14.48
C HIS A 372 33.08 29.21 -13.37
N TYR A 373 32.68 27.93 -13.24
CA TYR A 373 31.63 27.43 -12.34
C TYR A 373 30.24 28.05 -12.61
N GLN A 374 29.95 28.51 -13.83
CA GLN A 374 28.67 29.12 -14.18
C GLN A 374 27.47 28.19 -13.94
N THR A 375 27.69 26.88 -14.02
CA THR A 375 26.68 25.85 -13.72
C THR A 375 26.09 26.02 -12.30
N ILE A 376 26.90 26.28 -11.26
CA ILE A 376 26.39 26.46 -9.88
C ILE A 376 25.59 27.76 -9.73
N VAL A 377 26.00 28.82 -10.43
CA VAL A 377 25.31 30.11 -10.45
C VAL A 377 23.95 29.97 -11.14
N ASN A 378 23.88 29.22 -12.24
CA ASN A 378 22.62 28.90 -12.92
C ASN A 378 21.67 28.10 -12.03
N MET A 379 22.19 27.16 -11.23
CA MET A 379 21.38 26.44 -10.24
C MET A 379 20.82 27.40 -9.17
N ILE A 380 21.64 28.32 -8.65
CA ILE A 380 21.18 29.36 -7.70
C ILE A 380 20.08 30.24 -8.33
N ALA A 381 20.26 30.67 -9.58
CA ALA A 381 19.27 31.47 -10.30
C ALA A 381 17.94 30.73 -10.48
N ARG A 382 17.99 29.43 -10.81
CA ARG A 382 16.79 28.56 -10.87
C ARG A 382 16.11 28.47 -9.51
N ASP A 383 16.88 28.33 -8.42
CA ASP A 383 16.35 28.25 -7.06
C ASP A 383 15.67 29.56 -6.63
N ILE A 384 16.24 30.71 -6.98
CA ILE A 384 15.64 32.04 -6.72
C ILE A 384 14.33 32.20 -7.50
N ARG A 385 14.32 31.86 -8.79
CA ARG A 385 13.12 31.94 -9.64
C ARG A 385 11.99 31.06 -9.13
N ASN A 386 12.32 29.86 -8.63
CA ASN A 386 11.35 28.91 -8.09
C ASN A 386 11.04 29.11 -6.60
N GLN A 387 11.71 30.04 -5.91
CA GLN A 387 11.61 30.25 -4.46
C GLN A 387 10.17 30.47 -3.99
N ARG A 388 9.37 31.23 -4.75
CA ARG A 388 7.96 31.50 -4.41
C ARG A 388 7.11 30.23 -4.49
N ARG A 389 7.32 29.39 -5.50
CA ARG A 389 6.65 28.09 -5.66
C ARG A 389 7.04 27.14 -4.51
N TYR A 390 8.32 27.05 -4.18
CA TYR A 390 8.79 26.22 -3.06
C TYR A 390 8.28 26.70 -1.69
N ARG A 391 8.15 28.01 -1.46
CA ARG A 391 7.53 28.54 -0.23
C ARG A 391 6.04 28.21 -0.16
N GLN A 392 5.34 28.29 -1.28
CA GLN A 392 3.91 27.97 -1.35
C GLN A 392 3.66 26.48 -1.10
N ARG A 393 4.46 25.59 -1.72
CA ARG A 393 4.42 24.14 -1.46
C ARG A 393 4.69 23.81 0.01
N ARG A 394 5.79 24.30 0.59
CA ARG A 394 6.11 24.10 2.02
C ARG A 394 5.03 24.62 2.96
N LYS A 395 4.39 25.75 2.62
CA LYS A 395 3.28 26.29 3.44
C LYS A 395 2.05 25.39 3.39
N GLN A 396 1.74 24.82 2.22
CA GLN A 396 0.66 23.86 2.06
C GLN A 396 0.96 22.55 2.78
N GLU A 397 2.19 22.02 2.65
CA GLU A 397 2.64 20.83 3.39
C GLU A 397 2.58 21.04 4.91
N LEU A 398 3.09 22.16 5.42
CA LEU A 398 3.03 22.43 6.85
C LEU A 398 1.60 22.54 7.38
N ALA A 399 0.66 23.06 6.57
CA ALA A 399 -0.75 23.06 6.92
C ALA A 399 -1.34 21.64 6.94
N LYS A 400 -1.01 20.81 5.93
CA LYS A 400 -1.45 19.41 5.86
C LYS A 400 -0.87 18.56 6.98
N LEU A 401 0.42 18.70 7.29
CA LEU A 401 1.09 17.98 8.39
C LEU A 401 0.48 18.33 9.74
N LYS A 402 0.16 19.61 9.98
CA LYS A 402 -0.58 20.01 11.19
C LYS A 402 -1.95 19.33 11.26
N GLN A 403 -2.70 19.32 10.15
CA GLN A 403 -3.98 18.63 10.10
C GLN A 403 -3.85 17.11 10.34
N ASN A 404 -2.82 16.47 9.80
CA ASN A 404 -2.55 15.05 10.02
C ASN A 404 -2.18 14.78 11.48
N ASN A 405 -1.35 15.64 12.09
CA ASN A 405 -1.03 15.56 13.51
C ASN A 405 -2.30 15.65 14.37
N ASP A 406 -3.18 16.62 14.08
CA ASP A 406 -4.46 16.77 14.80
C ASP A 406 -5.35 15.52 14.66
N ARG A 407 -5.40 14.91 13.47
CA ARG A 407 -6.13 13.65 13.23
C ARG A 407 -5.53 12.47 13.98
N LEU A 408 -4.20 12.39 14.04
CA LEU A 408 -3.51 11.35 14.79
C LEU A 408 -3.76 11.50 16.30
N ASP A 409 -3.70 12.72 16.82
CA ASP A 409 -4.04 13.02 18.21
C ASP A 409 -5.49 12.62 18.53
N GLN A 410 -6.44 12.90 17.63
CA GLN A 410 -7.83 12.46 17.78
C GLN A 410 -7.94 10.93 17.77
N LYS A 411 -7.23 10.24 16.87
CA LYS A 411 -7.25 8.78 16.77
C LYS A 411 -6.60 8.12 18.00
N SER A 412 -5.53 8.70 18.52
CA SER A 412 -4.89 8.28 19.76
C SER A 412 -5.87 8.37 20.92
N LYS A 413 -6.54 9.52 21.09
CA LYS A 413 -7.57 9.70 22.13
C LYS A 413 -8.72 8.71 21.99
N PHE A 414 -9.19 8.45 20.77
CA PHE A 414 -10.25 7.48 20.52
C PHE A 414 -9.86 6.06 20.98
N PHE A 415 -8.65 5.60 20.67
CA PHE A 415 -8.20 4.29 21.12
C PHE A 415 -7.93 4.24 22.63
N GLU A 416 -7.48 5.34 23.21
CA GLU A 416 -7.33 5.48 24.67
C GLU A 416 -8.71 5.36 25.37
N GLU A 417 -9.73 6.04 24.85
CA GLU A 417 -11.12 5.92 25.32
C GLU A 417 -11.68 4.50 25.13
N GLN A 418 -11.39 3.84 24.01
CA GLN A 418 -11.77 2.44 23.80
C GLN A 418 -11.09 1.50 24.78
N SER A 419 -9.78 1.67 25.01
CA SER A 419 -9.02 0.90 26.01
C SER A 419 -9.61 1.08 27.41
N ASP A 420 -9.96 2.32 27.78
CA ASP A 420 -10.61 2.61 29.04
C ASP A 420 -11.99 1.96 29.16
N TYR A 421 -12.78 1.95 28.08
CA TYR A 421 -14.06 1.25 28.04
C TYR A 421 -13.89 -0.26 28.25
N TYR A 422 -12.93 -0.90 27.58
CA TYR A 422 -12.62 -2.33 27.78
C TYR A 422 -12.19 -2.60 29.21
N ASN A 423 -11.30 -1.77 29.77
CA ASN A 423 -10.84 -1.88 31.14
C ASN A 423 -12.00 -1.74 32.15
N GLN A 424 -12.92 -0.80 31.91
CA GLN A 424 -14.12 -0.65 32.74
C GLN A 424 -15.09 -1.83 32.59
N TYR A 425 -15.27 -2.36 31.38
CA TYR A 425 -16.10 -3.54 31.13
C TYR A 425 -15.53 -4.77 31.84
N ILE A 426 -14.23 -5.02 31.73
CA ILE A 426 -13.54 -6.11 32.44
C ILE A 426 -13.70 -5.93 33.96
N LYS A 427 -13.45 -4.72 34.49
CA LYS A 427 -13.63 -4.43 35.92
C LYS A 427 -15.08 -4.64 36.38
N SER A 428 -16.07 -4.25 35.58
CA SER A 428 -17.50 -4.43 35.88
C SER A 428 -17.92 -5.90 35.85
N CYS A 429 -17.42 -6.68 34.88
CA CYS A 429 -17.58 -8.12 34.82
C CYS A 429 -16.95 -8.81 36.03
N LEU A 430 -15.70 -8.47 36.38
CA LEU A 430 -14.99 -8.99 37.56
C LEU A 430 -15.66 -8.59 38.88
N ALA A 431 -16.17 -7.36 39.01
CA ALA A 431 -16.91 -6.92 40.19
C ALA A 431 -18.26 -7.65 40.33
N SER A 432 -18.95 -7.90 39.21
CA SER A 432 -20.17 -8.71 39.17
C SER A 432 -19.90 -10.18 39.54
N LEU A 433 -18.73 -10.70 39.16
CA LEU A 433 -18.21 -12.02 39.56
C LEU A 433 -17.94 -12.11 41.07
N ALA A 434 -17.30 -11.10 41.67
CA ALA A 434 -16.97 -11.06 43.11
C ALA A 434 -18.19 -10.82 44.02
N ASN A 435 -19.19 -10.04 43.58
CA ASN A 435 -20.37 -9.74 44.39
C ASN A 435 -21.37 -10.92 44.48
N LYS A 436 -21.39 -11.83 43.50
CA LYS A 436 -22.21 -13.06 43.56
C LYS A 436 -21.59 -14.14 44.45
N SER A 437 -20.26 -14.24 44.54
CA SER A 437 -19.60 -15.20 45.45
C SER A 437 -19.83 -14.85 46.93
N LYS A 438 -19.86 -13.55 47.28
CA LYS A 438 -20.19 -13.09 48.65
C LYS A 438 -21.64 -13.36 49.07
N LYS A 439 -22.62 -13.34 48.13
CA LYS A 439 -24.02 -13.74 48.44
C LYS A 439 -24.19 -15.25 48.62
N ALA A 440 -23.30 -16.08 48.09
CA ALA A 440 -23.32 -17.53 48.26
C ALA A 440 -22.72 -18.02 49.59
N GLN A 441 -21.92 -17.20 50.29
CA GLN A 441 -21.23 -17.58 51.53
C GLN A 441 -22.12 -17.63 52.80
N LYS A 442 -23.39 -17.19 52.76
CA LYS A 442 -24.31 -17.28 53.91
C LYS A 442 -25.20 -18.54 53.98
N LYS A 443 -25.04 -19.52 53.07
CA LYS A 443 -25.71 -20.83 53.18
C LYS A 443 -24.75 -21.99 52.91
N LYS A 444 -24.35 -22.69 54.00
CA LYS A 444 -23.79 -24.05 54.12
C LYS A 444 -22.80 -24.53 53.04
N LYS A 445 -21.57 -24.86 53.47
CA LYS A 445 -20.54 -25.71 52.80
C LYS A 445 -21.11 -26.51 51.61
N ARG A 446 -21.04 -25.94 50.41
CA ARG A 446 -21.21 -26.69 49.15
C ARG A 446 -19.83 -26.85 48.56
N LYS A 447 -19.40 -28.10 48.41
CA LYS A 447 -18.19 -28.49 47.68
C LYS A 447 -18.13 -27.73 46.36
N VAL A 448 -16.95 -27.25 45.98
CA VAL A 448 -16.62 -26.69 44.67
C VAL A 448 -17.31 -27.52 43.59
N ALA A 449 -18.11 -26.86 42.74
CA ALA A 449 -18.95 -27.54 41.77
C ALA A 449 -18.10 -28.03 40.58
N ASN A 450 -17.44 -29.18 40.72
CA ASN A 450 -16.83 -29.85 39.57
C ASN A 450 -17.93 -30.42 38.68
N ILE A 451 -17.97 -29.99 37.42
CA ILE A 451 -18.96 -30.42 36.45
C ILE A 451 -18.32 -31.41 35.51
N LYS A 452 -18.94 -32.58 35.40
CA LYS A 452 -18.50 -33.66 34.53
C LYS A 452 -19.41 -33.73 33.31
N TYR A 453 -18.81 -33.72 32.13
CA TYR A 453 -19.51 -33.94 30.86
C TYR A 453 -18.79 -35.02 30.07
N THR A 454 -19.55 -35.87 29.38
CA THR A 454 -18.93 -36.76 28.39
C THR A 454 -18.57 -35.95 27.13
N ALA A 455 -17.53 -36.36 26.40
CA ALA A 455 -17.17 -35.71 25.13
C ALA A 455 -18.35 -35.74 24.14
N SER A 456 -19.15 -36.82 24.17
CA SER A 456 -20.38 -36.93 23.37
C SER A 456 -21.40 -35.83 23.70
N GLU A 457 -21.55 -35.46 24.97
CA GLU A 457 -22.45 -34.38 25.39
C GLU A 457 -21.93 -32.99 25.01
N LEU A 458 -20.62 -32.75 25.16
CA LEU A 458 -20.01 -31.48 24.74
C LEU A 458 -20.06 -31.32 23.22
N HIS A 459 -19.90 -32.41 22.48
CA HIS A 459 -20.03 -32.44 21.02
C HIS A 459 -21.46 -32.18 20.57
N ARG A 460 -22.46 -32.80 21.22
CA ARG A 460 -23.89 -32.52 20.94
C ARG A 460 -24.25 -31.05 21.19
N LYS A 461 -23.62 -30.42 22.19
CA LYS A 461 -23.77 -28.99 22.48
C LYS A 461 -22.92 -28.09 21.58
N LYS A 462 -22.16 -28.67 20.65
CA LYS A 462 -21.19 -28.00 19.75
C LYS A 462 -20.07 -27.23 20.46
N VAL A 463 -19.90 -27.44 21.78
CA VAL A 463 -18.81 -26.83 22.56
C VAL A 463 -17.49 -27.52 22.19
N LEU A 464 -17.51 -28.85 22.08
CA LEU A 464 -16.42 -29.64 21.54
C LEU A 464 -16.70 -29.91 20.05
N LEU A 465 -15.74 -29.63 19.17
CA LEU A 465 -15.89 -29.83 17.73
C LEU A 465 -15.28 -31.16 17.29
N GLU A 466 -14.05 -31.43 17.74
CA GLU A 466 -13.29 -32.60 17.31
C GLU A 466 -12.27 -32.97 18.38
N ILE A 467 -11.99 -34.27 18.51
CA ILE A 467 -10.82 -34.77 19.24
C ILE A 467 -9.96 -35.54 18.22
N GLU A 468 -8.71 -35.11 18.07
CA GLU A 468 -7.76 -35.70 17.14
C GLU A 468 -7.47 -37.17 17.51
N GLY A 469 -7.66 -38.07 16.54
CA GLY A 469 -7.39 -39.51 16.71
C GLY A 469 -8.50 -40.34 17.35
N LEU A 470 -9.69 -39.78 17.57
CA LEU A 470 -10.87 -40.52 18.06
C LEU A 470 -12.07 -40.32 17.13
N GLU A 471 -12.74 -41.41 16.75
CA GLU A 471 -14.00 -41.33 16.01
C GLU A 471 -15.15 -40.87 16.92
N THR A 472 -16.18 -40.25 16.34
CA THR A 472 -17.35 -39.72 17.08
C THR A 472 -18.08 -40.78 17.92
N GLY A 473 -18.00 -42.07 17.54
CA GLY A 473 -18.53 -43.19 18.34
C GLY A 473 -17.79 -43.43 19.66
N GLN A 474 -16.51 -43.08 19.74
CA GLN A 474 -15.65 -43.27 20.91
C GLN A 474 -15.75 -42.13 21.93
N PHE A 475 -16.45 -41.04 21.60
CA PHE A 475 -16.64 -39.88 22.48
C PHE A 475 -17.44 -40.19 23.76
N ARG A 476 -18.13 -41.34 23.83
CA ARG A 476 -18.78 -41.83 25.05
C ARG A 476 -17.77 -42.26 26.13
N ASN A 477 -16.55 -42.58 25.73
CA ASN A 477 -15.49 -43.10 26.60
C ASN A 477 -14.57 -42.01 27.16
N VAL A 478 -14.81 -40.75 26.78
CA VAL A 478 -14.06 -39.57 27.24
C VAL A 478 -14.93 -38.73 28.17
N MET A 479 -14.40 -38.40 29.34
CA MET A 479 -15.06 -37.54 30.33
C MET A 479 -14.23 -36.30 30.60
N PHE A 480 -14.82 -35.12 30.43
CA PHE A 480 -14.25 -33.84 30.81
C PHE A 480 -14.77 -33.42 32.19
N GLU A 481 -13.86 -33.04 33.07
CA GLU A 481 -14.15 -32.47 34.39
C GLU A 481 -13.65 -31.02 34.42
N ILE A 482 -14.59 -30.08 34.56
CA ILE A 482 -14.35 -28.63 34.62
C ILE A 482 -14.62 -28.19 36.06
N GLY A 483 -13.62 -27.63 36.72
CA GLY A 483 -13.71 -27.08 38.08
C GLY A 483 -13.29 -25.61 38.11
N GLN A 484 -13.86 -24.83 39.03
CA GLN A 484 -13.38 -23.49 39.33
C GLN A 484 -12.33 -23.58 40.44
N THR A 485 -11.17 -22.94 40.26
CA THR A 485 -10.12 -22.91 41.29
C THR A 485 -10.53 -22.04 42.49
N GLU A 486 -10.20 -22.47 43.70
CA GLU A 486 -10.58 -21.77 44.95
C GLU A 486 -9.84 -20.45 45.17
N GLU A 487 -8.67 -20.28 44.55
CA GLU A 487 -7.75 -19.15 44.81
C GLU A 487 -8.01 -17.92 43.91
N ASP A 488 -8.62 -18.07 42.73
CA ASP A 488 -8.82 -16.98 41.76
C ASP A 488 -10.18 -17.02 41.04
N VAL A 489 -10.93 -15.93 41.13
CA VAL A 489 -12.20 -15.76 40.41
C VAL A 489 -11.92 -15.47 38.94
N GLY A 490 -12.21 -16.43 38.06
CA GLY A 490 -12.00 -16.30 36.61
C GLY A 490 -11.00 -17.30 36.02
N LYS A 491 -10.39 -18.18 36.83
CA LYS A 491 -9.60 -19.32 36.37
C LYS A 491 -10.38 -20.63 36.53
N PHE A 492 -10.33 -21.48 35.51
CA PHE A 492 -10.97 -22.79 35.47
C PHE A 492 -9.93 -23.88 35.20
N GLU A 493 -10.01 -24.98 35.93
CA GLU A 493 -9.18 -26.15 35.66
C GLU A 493 -10.01 -27.16 34.87
N VAL A 494 -9.54 -27.52 33.68
CA VAL A 494 -10.19 -28.52 32.81
C VAL A 494 -9.29 -29.74 32.72
N SER A 495 -9.84 -30.91 33.06
CA SER A 495 -9.16 -32.20 32.94
C SER A 495 -10.00 -33.16 32.11
N ALA A 496 -9.34 -34.00 31.31
CA ALA A 496 -10.00 -35.04 30.53
C ALA A 496 -9.59 -36.42 31.02
N LYS A 497 -10.50 -37.39 30.99
CA LYS A 497 -10.25 -38.80 31.32
C LYS A 497 -10.72 -39.66 30.16
N LEU A 498 -9.82 -40.47 29.59
CA LEU A 498 -10.14 -41.44 28.53
C LEU A 498 -10.03 -42.84 29.14
N LEU A 499 -11.13 -43.61 29.13
CA LEU A 499 -11.18 -44.98 29.67
C LEU A 499 -10.58 -45.14 31.09
N GLY A 500 -10.72 -44.11 31.94
CA GLY A 500 -10.20 -44.10 33.31
C GLY A 500 -8.78 -43.54 33.48
N VAL A 501 -8.03 -43.33 32.40
CA VAL A 501 -6.71 -42.68 32.42
C VAL A 501 -6.88 -41.17 32.37
N SER A 502 -6.27 -40.45 33.33
CA SER A 502 -6.36 -38.99 33.41
C SER A 502 -5.32 -38.34 32.49
N MET A 503 -5.78 -37.42 31.65
CA MET A 503 -4.95 -36.55 30.84
C MET A 503 -4.45 -35.36 31.65
N GLU A 504 -3.47 -34.64 31.09
CA GLU A 504 -2.94 -33.40 31.64
C GLU A 504 -4.04 -32.38 31.90
N LYS A 505 -3.87 -31.54 32.92
CA LYS A 505 -4.84 -30.51 33.28
C LYS A 505 -4.50 -29.21 32.57
N VAL A 506 -5.51 -28.55 32.00
CA VAL A 506 -5.38 -27.26 31.33
C VAL A 506 -6.05 -26.19 32.17
N THR A 507 -5.30 -25.14 32.49
CA THR A 507 -5.83 -23.94 33.15
C THR A 507 -6.38 -22.98 32.12
N LEU A 508 -7.65 -22.60 32.25
CA LEU A 508 -8.33 -21.63 31.40
C LEU A 508 -8.59 -20.35 32.16
N VAL A 509 -8.10 -19.24 31.63
CA VAL A 509 -8.41 -17.91 32.14
C VAL A 509 -9.59 -17.35 31.35
N PHE A 510 -10.65 -16.92 32.03
CA PHE A 510 -11.86 -16.40 31.39
C PHE A 510 -11.58 -15.12 30.58
N GLN A 511 -10.58 -14.34 30.97
CA GLN A 511 -10.14 -13.14 30.26
C GLN A 511 -9.58 -13.47 28.87
N ASP A 512 -8.74 -14.50 28.77
CA ASP A 512 -8.17 -14.96 27.50
C ASP A 512 -9.27 -15.44 26.55
N LEU A 513 -10.33 -16.09 27.07
CA LEU A 513 -11.48 -16.50 26.27
C LEU A 513 -12.25 -15.30 25.70
N LEU A 514 -12.43 -14.22 26.48
CA LEU A 514 -13.06 -12.99 26.01
C LEU A 514 -12.19 -12.27 24.97
N GLN A 515 -10.87 -12.29 25.13
CA GLN A 515 -9.94 -11.75 24.16
C GLN A 515 -10.02 -12.50 22.83
N LEU A 516 -9.99 -13.84 22.85
CA LEU A 516 -10.15 -14.67 21.66
C LEU A 516 -11.49 -14.42 20.95
N GLN A 517 -12.57 -14.20 21.72
CA GLN A 517 -13.87 -13.82 21.16
C GLN A 517 -13.82 -12.44 20.46
N TYR A 518 -13.08 -11.47 21.00
CA TYR A 518 -12.93 -10.14 20.40
C TYR A 518 -12.08 -10.17 19.12
N GLU A 519 -11.00 -10.95 19.12
CA GLU A 519 -10.13 -11.17 17.96
C GLU A 519 -10.81 -11.98 16.83
N GLY A 520 -12.07 -12.37 17.01
CA GLY A 520 -12.84 -13.14 16.03
C GLY A 520 -12.48 -14.64 15.98
N VAL A 521 -11.64 -15.11 16.91
CA VAL A 521 -11.20 -16.51 16.99
C VAL A 521 -12.32 -17.36 17.57
N SER A 522 -13.03 -18.07 16.70
CA SER A 522 -14.18 -18.90 17.08
C SER A 522 -13.81 -20.28 17.62
N VAL A 523 -12.59 -20.75 17.37
CA VAL A 523 -12.11 -22.10 17.74
C VAL A 523 -10.75 -22.01 18.43
N MET A 524 -10.64 -22.63 19.61
CA MET A 524 -9.39 -22.80 20.34
C MET A 524 -9.00 -24.27 20.43
N LYS A 525 -7.69 -24.54 20.53
CA LYS A 525 -7.15 -25.89 20.76
C LYS A 525 -6.80 -26.07 22.23
N MET A 526 -7.18 -27.19 22.83
CA MET A 526 -6.80 -27.59 24.20
C MET A 526 -6.09 -28.95 24.21
N PHE A 527 -5.30 -29.23 25.25
CA PHE A 527 -4.52 -30.46 25.42
C PHE A 527 -3.52 -30.68 24.26
N ASP A 528 -2.64 -29.71 24.03
CA ASP A 528 -1.62 -29.71 22.97
C ASP A 528 -2.17 -30.02 21.57
N GLY A 529 -3.27 -29.35 21.19
CA GLY A 529 -3.85 -29.50 19.86
C GLY A 529 -4.91 -30.59 19.72
N ARG A 530 -5.00 -31.51 20.70
CA ARG A 530 -5.81 -32.73 20.56
C ARG A 530 -7.31 -32.49 20.63
N ALA A 531 -7.79 -31.41 21.24
CA ALA A 531 -9.22 -31.08 21.29
C ALA A 531 -9.49 -29.70 20.70
N LYS A 532 -10.38 -29.62 19.70
CA LYS A 532 -10.88 -28.35 19.15
C LYS A 532 -12.17 -27.96 19.85
N ILE A 533 -12.19 -26.76 20.43
CA ILE A 533 -13.29 -26.26 21.27
C ILE A 533 -13.77 -24.92 20.73
N ASN A 534 -15.09 -24.74 20.66
CA ASN A 534 -15.70 -23.48 20.26
C ASN A 534 -15.68 -22.48 21.42
N VAL A 535 -15.00 -21.34 21.22
CA VAL A 535 -14.76 -20.32 22.26
C VAL A 535 -16.07 -19.68 22.73
N ASN A 536 -16.94 -19.29 21.81
CA ASN A 536 -18.22 -18.63 22.12
C ASN A 536 -19.17 -19.53 22.91
N LEU A 537 -19.26 -20.81 22.53
CA LEU A 537 -20.12 -21.77 23.20
C LEU A 537 -19.53 -22.26 24.52
N LEU A 538 -18.20 -22.28 24.65
CA LEU A 538 -17.54 -22.54 25.93
C LEU A 538 -17.80 -21.41 26.92
N ILE A 539 -17.66 -20.15 26.51
CA ILE A 539 -18.02 -18.98 27.32
C ILE A 539 -19.49 -19.07 27.76
N PHE A 540 -20.40 -19.41 26.85
CA PHE A 540 -21.80 -19.62 27.17
C PHE A 540 -22.02 -20.77 28.19
N LEU A 541 -21.33 -21.90 28.02
CA LEU A 541 -21.42 -23.04 28.95
C LEU A 541 -20.94 -22.67 30.35
N LEU A 542 -19.82 -21.97 30.46
CA LEU A 542 -19.25 -21.48 31.72
C LEU A 542 -20.21 -20.46 32.38
N ASN A 543 -20.74 -19.52 31.60
CA ASN A 543 -21.80 -18.58 32.01
C ASN A 543 -23.04 -19.27 32.57
N LYS A 544 -23.54 -20.28 31.88
CA LYS A 544 -24.75 -21.00 32.29
C LYS A 544 -24.55 -21.82 33.56
N LYS A 545 -23.38 -22.44 33.72
CA LYS A 545 -23.17 -23.48 34.73
C LYS A 545 -22.50 -22.99 36.01
N PHE A 546 -21.56 -22.06 35.89
CA PHE A 546 -20.86 -21.48 37.03
C PHE A 546 -21.39 -20.08 37.39
N PHE A 547 -22.01 -19.36 36.44
CA PHE A 547 -22.41 -17.96 36.63
C PHE A 547 -23.94 -17.71 36.61
N GLY A 548 -24.74 -18.74 36.26
CA GLY A 548 -26.19 -18.76 36.39
C GLY A 548 -26.94 -17.69 35.59
N LYS A 549 -26.54 -17.46 34.33
CA LYS A 549 -27.36 -16.76 33.33
C LYS A 549 -27.74 -17.71 32.22
#